data_AF-A0A951TER2-F1
#
_entry.id   AF-A0A951TER2-F1
#
_cell.length_a   1.000
_cell.length_b   1.000
_cell.length_c   1.000
_cell.angle_alpha   90.00
_cell.angle_beta   90.00
_cell.angle_gamma   90.00
#
_symmetry.space_group_name_H-M   'P 1'
#
loop_
_entity.id
_entity.type
_entity.pdbx_description
1 polymer ?
#
loop_
_entity_poly.entity_id
_entity_poly.type
_entity_poly.pdbx_seq_one_letter_code
_entity_poly.pdbx_strand_id
1 'polypeptide(L)'
;MKDVEKSELVEQAFEFWFNGQEHIRSPFPSYIHNELKQRAIIRFNQWLDGLKDDLKDEINDEIVAEKFEEILFEEAHKLVLTEDEKNTILYPFLPRVGDHLNDYEGKKSEIIDRHILAEKDVTYLKVKCKRIEDDNIWETSFELPV
;
A
#
# COMPACT_ATOMS: atom_id res chain seq x y z
N MET A 1 27.63 4.61 13.45
CA MET A 1 26.63 4.45 12.37
C MET A 1 26.20 5.84 11.96
N LYS A 2 26.37 6.24 10.70
CA LYS A 2 25.89 7.55 10.21
C LYS A 2 24.36 7.55 10.32
N ASP A 3 23.78 8.66 10.73
CA ASP A 3 22.33 8.87 10.86
C ASP A 3 21.60 8.31 9.63
N VAL A 4 20.97 7.15 9.78
CA VAL A 4 20.16 6.51 8.73
C VAL A 4 18.93 7.36 8.41
N GLU A 5 18.51 8.19 9.38
CA GLU A 5 17.52 9.26 9.22
C GLU A 5 17.90 10.30 8.14
N LYS A 6 19.18 10.38 7.75
CA LYS A 6 19.69 11.23 6.67
C LYS A 6 20.11 10.43 5.43
N SER A 7 19.75 9.14 5.38
CA SER A 7 19.92 8.37 4.16
C SER A 7 18.97 8.95 3.12
N GLU A 8 19.54 9.45 2.03
CA GLU A 8 18.81 10.02 0.88
C GLU A 8 17.71 9.04 0.40
N LEU A 9 17.94 7.73 0.53
CA LEU A 9 17.00 6.66 0.20
C LEU A 9 15.73 6.67 1.07
N VAL A 10 15.87 6.89 2.38
CA VAL A 10 14.73 6.91 3.31
C VAL A 10 13.84 8.13 3.05
N GLU A 11 14.45 9.28 2.80
CA GLU A 11 13.73 10.50 2.44
C GLU A 11 13.02 10.35 1.09
N GLN A 12 13.69 9.78 0.08
CA GLN A 12 13.10 9.50 -1.23
C GLN A 12 11.91 8.53 -1.14
N ALA A 13 12.00 7.47 -0.33
CA ALA A 13 10.90 6.53 -0.14
C ALA A 13 9.68 7.22 0.49
N PHE A 14 9.87 8.05 1.52
CA PHE A 14 8.76 8.82 2.09
C PHE A 14 8.17 9.80 1.08
N GLU A 15 9.00 10.53 0.33
CA GLU A 15 8.52 11.47 -0.68
C GLU A 15 7.71 10.76 -1.77
N PHE A 16 8.21 9.62 -2.26
CA PHE A 16 7.53 8.81 -3.26
C PHE A 16 6.18 8.31 -2.76
N TRP A 17 6.14 7.68 -1.59
CA TRP A 17 4.94 7.01 -1.10
C TRP A 17 3.92 7.93 -0.43
N PHE A 18 4.32 9.07 0.15
CA PHE A 18 3.39 9.94 0.89
C PHE A 18 2.73 10.99 0.00
N ASN A 19 3.44 11.49 -1.02
CA ASN A 19 2.95 12.65 -1.77
C ASN A 19 1.99 12.31 -2.90
N GLY A 20 1.86 11.04 -3.28
CA GLY A 20 1.14 10.66 -4.48
C GLY A 20 1.82 11.23 -5.73
N GLN A 21 2.04 10.39 -6.72
CA GLN A 21 2.54 10.78 -8.04
C GLN A 21 1.38 10.82 -9.03
N GLU A 22 1.56 11.43 -10.21
CA GLU A 22 0.52 11.57 -11.25
C GLU A 22 -0.23 10.26 -11.55
N HIS A 23 0.43 9.11 -11.41
CA HIS A 23 -0.13 7.79 -11.68
C HIS A 23 -0.16 6.85 -10.47
N ILE A 24 0.38 7.26 -9.32
CA ILE A 24 0.50 6.41 -8.13
C ILE A 24 -0.04 7.17 -6.93
N ARG A 25 -1.22 6.77 -6.44
CA ARG A 25 -1.78 7.35 -5.22
C ARG A 25 -1.10 6.75 -4.01
N SER A 26 -0.79 7.60 -3.03
CA SER A 26 -0.33 7.13 -1.72
C SER A 26 -1.27 6.05 -1.18
N PRO A 27 -0.75 4.87 -0.78
CA PRO A 27 -1.56 3.86 -0.12
C PRO A 27 -1.79 4.18 1.36
N PHE A 28 -1.12 5.21 1.88
CA PHE A 28 -1.11 5.55 3.29
C PHE A 28 -2.03 6.73 3.56
N PRO A 29 -3.06 6.57 4.41
CA PRO A 29 -3.87 7.70 4.84
C PRO A 29 -3.04 8.79 5.52
N SER A 30 -3.35 10.06 5.25
CA SER A 30 -2.56 11.19 5.78
C SER A 30 -2.48 11.23 7.31
N TYR A 31 -3.49 10.72 8.02
CA TYR A 31 -3.50 10.69 9.48
C TYR A 31 -2.45 9.76 10.09
N ILE A 32 -1.96 8.75 9.36
CA ILE A 32 -0.90 7.84 9.85
C ILE A 32 0.50 8.31 9.51
N HIS A 33 0.69 9.27 8.59
CA HIS A 33 2.00 9.59 8.01
C HIS A 33 3.09 9.89 9.06
N ASN A 34 2.78 10.73 10.06
CA ASN A 34 3.75 11.11 11.09
C ASN A 34 4.17 9.93 11.95
N GLU A 35 3.20 9.12 12.40
CA GLU A 35 3.47 7.97 13.24
C GLU A 35 4.16 6.84 12.46
N LEU A 36 3.72 6.62 11.21
CA LEU A 36 4.32 5.67 10.28
C LEU A 36 5.80 5.99 10.05
N LYS A 37 6.13 7.25 9.80
CA LYS A 37 7.51 7.70 9.62
C LYS A 37 8.38 7.34 10.82
N GLN A 38 7.91 7.63 12.04
CA GLN A 38 8.64 7.33 13.27
C GLN A 38 8.82 5.82 13.47
N ARG A 39 7.75 5.04 13.32
CA ARG A 39 7.79 3.58 13.52
C ARG A 39 8.68 2.89 12.50
N ALA A 40 8.60 3.28 11.22
CA ALA A 40 9.41 2.71 10.15
C ALA A 40 10.91 2.98 10.40
N ILE A 41 11.29 4.20 10.78
CA ILE A 41 12.68 4.54 11.11
C ILE A 41 13.19 3.71 12.29
N ILE A 42 12.41 3.61 13.37
CA ILE A 42 12.79 2.81 14.55
C ILE A 42 12.99 1.35 14.16
N ARG A 43 12.03 0.76 13.43
CA ARG A 43 12.10 -0.64 12.99
C ARG A 43 13.26 -0.91 12.04
N PHE A 44 13.52 0.02 11.13
CA PHE A 44 14.62 -0.10 10.19
C PHE A 44 15.98 -0.04 10.88
N ASN A 45 16.17 0.89 11.82
CA ASN A 45 17.39 0.94 12.63
C ASN A 45 17.59 -0.34 13.46
N GLN A 46 16.51 -0.89 14.05
CA GLN A 46 16.58 -2.18 14.74
C GLN A 46 16.98 -3.32 13.82
N TRP A 47 16.52 -3.33 12.57
CA TRP A 47 16.96 -4.29 11.57
C TRP A 47 18.45 -4.13 11.25
N LEU A 48 18.92 -2.89 11.03
CA LEU A 48 20.34 -2.60 10.77
C LEU A 48 21.26 -3.02 11.93
N ASP A 49 20.85 -2.74 13.17
CA ASP A 49 21.60 -3.12 14.38
C ASP A 49 21.67 -4.65 14.56
N GLY A 50 20.69 -5.38 14.03
CA GLY A 50 20.63 -6.84 14.06
C GLY A 50 21.49 -7.54 13.01
N LEU A 51 22.10 -6.80 12.07
CA LEU A 51 22.95 -7.37 11.03
C LEU A 51 24.30 -7.80 11.60
N LYS A 52 24.70 -9.04 11.29
CA LYS A 52 26.07 -9.52 11.56
C LYS A 52 27.07 -8.72 10.72
N ASP A 53 28.27 -8.54 11.23
CA ASP A 53 29.30 -7.72 10.56
C ASP A 53 29.63 -8.24 9.15
N ASP A 54 29.67 -9.57 8.95
CA ASP A 54 29.93 -10.18 7.64
C ASP A 54 28.81 -9.93 6.61
N LEU A 55 27.59 -9.62 7.05
CA LEU A 55 26.45 -9.32 6.16
C LEU A 55 26.40 -7.84 5.77
N LYS A 56 27.09 -6.96 6.49
CA LYS A 56 27.10 -5.52 6.18
C LYS A 56 27.84 -5.22 4.88
N ASP A 57 28.77 -6.08 4.50
CA ASP A 57 29.53 -5.95 3.24
C ASP A 57 28.76 -6.50 2.02
N GLU A 58 27.72 -7.31 2.23
CA GLU A 58 26.87 -7.87 1.16
C GLU A 58 25.60 -7.05 0.90
N ILE A 59 25.26 -6.11 1.79
CA ILE A 59 24.07 -5.27 1.67
C ILE A 59 24.38 -4.08 0.78
N ASN A 60 23.72 -4.04 -0.37
CA ASN A 60 23.74 -2.91 -1.28
C ASN A 60 22.50 -2.00 -1.05
N ASP A 61 22.48 -0.86 -1.74
CA ASP A 61 21.40 0.13 -1.61
C ASP A 61 20.02 -0.41 -2.04
N GLU A 62 19.97 -1.39 -2.95
CA GLU A 62 18.73 -2.04 -3.40
C GLU A 62 18.10 -2.86 -2.27
N ILE A 63 18.89 -3.71 -1.59
CA ILE A 63 18.43 -4.50 -0.43
C ILE A 63 17.96 -3.58 0.70
N VAL A 64 18.70 -2.48 0.94
CA VAL A 64 18.34 -1.46 1.94
C VAL A 64 16.99 -0.84 1.60
N ALA A 65 16.77 -0.45 0.34
CA ALA A 65 15.53 0.17 -0.12
C ALA A 65 14.35 -0.79 -0.03
N GLU A 66 14.47 -2.01 -0.57
CA GLU A 66 13.43 -3.04 -0.50
C GLU A 66 13.04 -3.35 0.94
N LYS A 67 14.04 -3.50 1.83
CA LYS A 67 13.75 -3.80 3.23
C LYS A 67 13.08 -2.63 3.95
N PHE A 68 13.46 -1.41 3.62
CA PHE A 68 12.81 -0.23 4.17
C PHE A 68 11.35 -0.15 3.71
N GLU A 69 11.07 -0.39 2.43
CA GLU A 69 9.69 -0.44 1.92
C GLU A 69 8.87 -1.54 2.58
N GLU A 70 9.42 -2.74 2.75
CA GLU A 70 8.76 -3.84 3.47
C GLU A 70 8.33 -3.39 4.88
N ILE A 71 9.25 -2.80 5.64
CA ILE A 71 8.97 -2.27 6.99
C ILE A 71 7.92 -1.16 6.95
N LEU A 72 8.00 -0.26 5.97
CA LEU A 72 7.04 0.83 5.81
C LEU A 72 5.62 0.29 5.61
N PHE A 73 5.44 -0.67 4.71
CA PHE A 73 4.13 -1.28 4.46
C PHE A 73 3.63 -2.09 5.67
N GLU A 74 4.50 -2.85 6.33
CA GLU A 74 4.14 -3.60 7.54
C GLU A 74 3.67 -2.69 8.68
N GLU A 75 4.39 -1.60 8.95
CA GLU A 75 4.01 -0.66 10.01
C GLU A 75 2.75 0.12 9.64
N ALA A 76 2.56 0.47 8.37
CA ALA A 76 1.32 1.10 7.91
C ALA A 76 0.10 0.19 8.12
N HIS A 77 0.22 -1.11 7.80
CA HIS A 77 -0.84 -2.08 7.98
C HIS A 77 -1.29 -2.21 9.45
N LYS A 78 -0.38 -1.97 10.40
CA LYS A 78 -0.66 -1.98 11.85
C LYS A 78 -1.36 -0.69 12.34
N LEU A 79 -1.28 0.41 11.58
CA LEU A 79 -1.77 1.74 11.99
C LEU A 79 -3.15 2.08 11.45
N VAL A 80 -3.53 1.54 10.29
CA VAL A 80 -4.83 1.84 9.66
C VAL A 80 -6.01 1.25 10.42
N LEU A 81 -7.15 1.91 10.30
CA LEU A 81 -8.32 1.64 11.14
C LEU A 81 -9.37 0.77 10.43
N THR A 82 -9.46 0.87 9.12
CA THR A 82 -10.51 0.22 8.33
C THR A 82 -9.96 -0.92 7.47
N GLU A 83 -10.82 -1.88 7.16
CA GLU A 83 -10.46 -2.97 6.23
C GLU A 83 -10.16 -2.45 4.82
N ASP A 84 -10.83 -1.37 4.39
CA ASP A 84 -10.55 -0.74 3.10
C ASP A 84 -9.12 -0.17 3.02
N GLU A 85 -8.66 0.47 4.09
CA GLU A 85 -7.29 0.97 4.18
C GLU A 85 -6.28 -0.18 4.23
N LYS A 86 -6.58 -1.27 4.96
CA LYS A 86 -5.73 -2.48 4.94
C LYS A 86 -5.62 -3.08 3.55
N ASN A 87 -6.74 -3.20 2.84
CA ASN A 87 -6.78 -3.67 1.45
C ASN A 87 -5.99 -2.72 0.53
N THR A 88 -6.04 -1.40 0.78
CA THR A 88 -5.22 -0.42 0.05
C THR A 88 -3.74 -0.64 0.26
N ILE A 89 -3.31 -0.93 1.49
CA ILE A 89 -1.89 -1.16 1.80
C ILE A 89 -1.41 -2.47 1.17
N LEU A 90 -2.20 -3.55 1.26
CA LEU A 90 -1.85 -4.84 0.66
C LEU A 90 -1.83 -4.80 -0.87
N TYR A 91 -2.75 -4.05 -1.47
CA TYR A 91 -2.93 -3.96 -2.92
C TYR A 91 -3.01 -2.50 -3.40
N PRO A 92 -1.90 -1.75 -3.35
CA PRO A 92 -1.88 -0.30 -3.56
C PRO A 92 -2.27 0.14 -4.98
N PHE A 93 -2.12 -0.76 -5.95
CA PHE A 93 -2.40 -0.53 -7.37
C PHE A 93 -3.80 -0.99 -7.80
N LEU A 94 -4.59 -1.57 -6.90
CA LEU A 94 -5.95 -1.99 -7.22
C LEU A 94 -6.98 -0.87 -7.01
N PRO A 95 -8.15 -0.97 -7.68
CA PRO A 95 -9.22 0.00 -7.51
C PRO A 95 -9.66 0.14 -6.05
N ARG A 96 -9.89 1.38 -5.63
CA ARG A 96 -10.26 1.80 -4.26
C ARG A 96 -11.69 2.34 -4.24
N VAL A 97 -12.26 2.45 -3.05
CA VAL A 97 -13.53 3.18 -2.88
C VAL A 97 -13.38 4.61 -3.41
N GLY A 98 -14.37 5.08 -4.18
CA GLY A 98 -14.36 6.36 -4.89
C GLY A 98 -13.76 6.32 -6.30
N ASP A 99 -13.11 5.22 -6.70
CA ASP A 99 -12.66 5.05 -8.08
C ASP A 99 -13.80 4.81 -9.05
N HIS A 100 -13.53 5.06 -10.32
CA HIS A 100 -14.51 4.87 -11.38
C HIS A 100 -14.18 3.68 -12.27
N LEU A 101 -15.21 2.90 -12.59
CA LEU A 101 -15.17 1.80 -13.54
C LEU A 101 -16.33 1.94 -14.53
N ASN A 102 -16.18 1.37 -15.72
CA ASN A 102 -17.29 1.21 -16.65
C ASN A 102 -17.91 -0.17 -16.45
N ASP A 103 -19.24 -0.24 -16.45
CA ASP A 103 -19.94 -1.51 -16.49
C ASP A 103 -19.90 -2.15 -17.89
N TYR A 104 -20.54 -3.31 -18.04
CA TYR A 104 -20.60 -4.05 -19.30
C TYR A 104 -21.34 -3.30 -20.43
N GLU A 105 -22.13 -2.27 -20.10
CA GLU A 105 -22.79 -1.37 -21.06
C GLU A 105 -21.93 -0.15 -21.40
N GLY A 106 -20.74 -0.03 -20.81
CA GLY A 106 -19.84 1.12 -20.97
C GLY A 106 -20.24 2.33 -20.12
N LYS A 107 -21.18 2.18 -19.17
CA LYS A 107 -21.66 3.27 -18.33
C LYS A 107 -20.79 3.44 -17.09
N LYS A 108 -20.49 4.70 -16.77
CA LYS A 108 -19.61 5.08 -15.67
C LYS A 108 -20.27 4.79 -14.31
N SER A 109 -19.51 4.14 -13.45
CA SER A 109 -19.88 3.77 -12.09
C SER A 109 -18.78 4.13 -11.10
N GLU A 110 -19.15 4.38 -9.85
CA GLU A 110 -18.23 4.62 -8.74
C GLU A 110 -18.16 3.38 -7.85
N ILE A 111 -16.96 3.01 -7.40
CA ILE A 111 -16.77 1.94 -6.42
C ILE A 111 -17.22 2.45 -5.05
N ILE A 112 -18.24 1.82 -4.48
CA ILE A 112 -18.81 2.20 -3.19
C ILE A 112 -18.40 1.26 -2.04
N ASP A 113 -17.90 0.07 -2.37
CA ASP A 113 -17.44 -0.92 -1.40
C ASP A 113 -16.51 -1.94 -2.07
N ARG A 114 -15.61 -2.56 -1.31
CA ARG A 114 -14.76 -3.66 -1.77
C ARG A 114 -14.28 -4.54 -0.62
N HIS A 115 -14.08 -5.82 -0.91
CA HIS A 115 -13.57 -6.78 0.05
C HIS A 115 -12.78 -7.88 -0.64
N ILE A 116 -11.87 -8.51 0.12
CA ILE A 116 -11.11 -9.67 -0.33
C ILE A 116 -11.93 -10.93 -0.03
N LEU A 117 -12.03 -11.81 -1.02
CA LEU A 117 -12.72 -13.09 -0.92
C LEU A 117 -11.80 -14.21 -1.41
N ALA A 118 -11.58 -15.22 -0.57
CA ALA A 118 -10.88 -16.44 -0.97
C ALA A 118 -11.91 -17.49 -1.43
N GLU A 119 -11.80 -17.95 -2.66
CA GLU A 119 -12.60 -19.04 -3.23
C GLU A 119 -11.69 -20.17 -3.70
N LYS A 120 -11.70 -21.28 -2.96
CA LYS A 120 -10.80 -22.42 -3.18
C LYS A 120 -9.32 -21.99 -3.11
N ASP A 121 -8.62 -22.01 -4.23
CA ASP A 121 -7.20 -21.71 -4.36
C ASP A 121 -6.95 -20.32 -4.96
N VAL A 122 -8.01 -19.52 -5.18
CA VAL A 122 -7.92 -18.20 -5.81
C VAL A 122 -8.48 -17.15 -4.86
N THR A 123 -7.77 -16.03 -4.75
CA THR A 123 -8.21 -14.87 -3.97
C THR A 123 -8.66 -13.78 -4.92
N TYR A 124 -9.78 -13.13 -4.62
CA TYR A 124 -10.37 -12.08 -5.43
C TYR A 124 -10.54 -10.79 -4.63
N LEU A 125 -10.35 -9.65 -5.27
CA LEU A 125 -10.91 -8.38 -4.83
C LEU A 125 -12.29 -8.22 -5.47
N LYS A 126 -13.34 -8.39 -4.67
CA LYS A 126 -14.70 -8.13 -5.10
C LYS A 126 -15.03 -6.66 -4.87
N VAL A 127 -15.52 -5.98 -5.91
CA VAL A 127 -15.90 -4.57 -5.86
C VAL A 127 -17.39 -4.42 -6.13
N LYS A 128 -18.01 -3.51 -5.38
CA LYS A 128 -19.40 -3.09 -5.56
C LYS A 128 -19.41 -1.70 -6.14
N CYS A 129 -20.12 -1.54 -7.25
CA CYS A 129 -20.18 -0.32 -8.02
C CYS A 129 -21.60 0.24 -8.02
N LYS A 130 -21.70 1.57 -8.02
CA LYS A 130 -22.94 2.32 -8.20
C LYS A 130 -22.86 3.10 -9.51
N ARG A 131 -23.77 2.83 -10.45
CA ARG A 131 -23.86 3.55 -11.71
C ARG A 131 -24.30 4.98 -11.44
N ILE A 132 -23.65 5.95 -12.09
CA ILE A 132 -23.88 7.38 -11.85
C ILE A 132 -25.24 7.85 -12.42
N GLU A 133 -25.70 7.25 -13.52
CA GLU A 133 -26.89 7.70 -14.25
C GLU A 133 -28.21 7.35 -13.54
N ASP A 134 -28.31 6.14 -13.00
CA ASP A 134 -29.57 5.54 -12.52
C ASP A 134 -29.46 4.93 -11.12
N ASP A 135 -28.32 5.13 -10.44
CA ASP A 135 -28.02 4.57 -9.12
C ASP A 135 -28.03 3.03 -9.04
N ASN A 136 -28.04 2.33 -10.19
CA ASN A 136 -28.05 0.87 -10.23
C ASN A 136 -26.75 0.30 -9.64
N ILE A 137 -26.89 -0.77 -8.85
CA ILE A 137 -25.80 -1.44 -8.14
C ILE A 137 -25.41 -2.71 -8.88
N TRP A 138 -24.12 -2.88 -9.12
CA TRP A 138 -23.55 -4.09 -9.71
C TRP A 138 -22.22 -4.45 -9.05
N GLU A 139 -21.76 -5.68 -9.30
CA GLU A 139 -20.55 -6.21 -8.70
C GLU A 139 -19.64 -6.81 -9.78
N THR A 140 -18.34 -6.74 -9.55
CA THR A 140 -17.32 -7.44 -10.34
C THR A 140 -16.15 -7.83 -9.45
N SER A 141 -15.21 -8.60 -9.98
CA SER A 141 -14.07 -9.15 -9.21
C SER A 141 -12.78 -9.11 -10.02
N PHE A 142 -11.67 -8.85 -9.33
CA PHE A 142 -10.31 -8.93 -9.85
C PHE A 142 -9.58 -10.07 -9.15
N GLU A 143 -8.94 -10.95 -9.92
CA GLU A 143 -8.08 -11.99 -9.35
C GLU A 143 -6.83 -11.34 -8.73
N LEU A 144 -6.49 -11.75 -7.51
CA LEU A 144 -5.32 -11.27 -6.80
C LEU A 144 -4.14 -12.22 -7.04
N PRO A 145 -2.93 -11.68 -7.25
CA PRO A 145 -1.74 -12.51 -7.28
C PRO A 145 -1.57 -13.20 -5.91
N VAL A 146 -1.20 -14.49 -5.96
CA VAL A 146 -0.87 -15.33 -4.80
C VAL A 146 0.60 -15.17 -4.46
#